data_AF-V4C9V5-F1
#
_entry.id   AF-V4C9V5-F1
#
_cell.length_a   1.000
_cell.length_b   1.000
_cell.length_c   1.000
_cell.angle_alpha   90.00
_cell.angle_beta   90.00
_cell.angle_gamma   90.00
#
_symmetry.space_group_name_H-M   'P 1'
#
loop_
_entity.id
_entity.type
_entity.pdbx_description
1 polymer ?
#
loop_
_entity_poly.entity_id
_entity_poly.type
_entity_poly.pdbx_seq_one_letter_code
_entity_poly.pdbx_strand_id
1 'polypeptide(L)'
;VNIELCFISRVNIELCFISRVNIELCFISRVNIELCFISSVNIKLCFISSVNIKLCFISRVNIELCFISRVNIKLCFISRVNIELCFISRVNIELCFISRVNIELCIISRVNIELCFISRVNIELCFISRVNIKLCFISRVNIELCFISRVNIELCFISRVNIELCIISRVNIELCFISRVNIELCFI
;
A
#
# COMPACT_ATOMS: atom_id res chain seq x y z
N VAL A 1 10.31 3.66 22.48
CA VAL A 1 9.18 3.70 23.45
C VAL A 1 8.30 2.49 23.19
N ASN A 2 7.84 1.80 24.23
CA ASN A 2 6.89 0.71 24.09
C ASN A 2 5.50 1.23 24.50
N ILE A 3 4.49 1.01 23.66
CA ILE A 3 3.10 1.41 23.89
C ILE A 3 2.24 0.16 23.74
N GLU A 4 1.56 -0.25 24.80
CA GLU A 4 0.63 -1.38 24.72
C GLU A 4 -0.60 -1.03 23.89
N LEU A 5 -1.21 0.14 24.16
CA LEU A 5 -2.41 0.59 23.47
C LEU A 5 -2.31 2.06 23.06
N CYS A 6 -2.51 2.32 21.77
CA CYS A 6 -2.65 3.66 21.20
C CYS A 6 -4.04 3.79 20.57
N PHE A 7 -4.84 4.74 21.05
CA PHE A 7 -6.17 5.02 20.51
C PHE A 7 -6.30 6.51 20.14
N ILE A 8 -6.49 6.78 18.86
CA ILE A 8 -6.68 8.14 18.32
C ILE A 8 -8.02 8.17 17.60
N SER A 9 -8.94 9.01 18.06
CA SER A 9 -10.25 9.10 17.43
C SER A 9 -10.82 10.50 17.39
N ARG A 10 -11.48 10.87 16.28
CA ARG A 10 -12.23 12.12 16.11
C ARG A 10 -11.38 13.38 16.38
N VAL A 11 -10.22 13.46 15.76
CA VAL A 11 -9.29 14.59 15.94
C VAL A 11 -8.81 15.16 14.61
N ASN A 12 -8.49 16.45 14.64
CA ASN A 12 -7.74 17.13 13.59
C ASN A 12 -6.33 17.38 14.12
N ILE A 13 -5.31 16.95 13.38
CA ILE A 13 -3.92 17.06 13.77
C ILE A 13 -3.18 17.83 12.67
N GLU A 14 -2.60 18.97 13.01
CA GLU A 14 -1.77 19.73 12.06
C GLU A 14 -0.46 18.99 11.79
N LEU A 15 0.24 18.59 12.86
CA LEU A 15 1.51 17.88 12.78
C LEU A 15 1.52 16.64 13.68
N CYS A 16 1.80 15.48 13.10
CA CYS A 16 1.98 14.22 13.81
C CYS A 16 3.39 13.67 13.55
N PHE A 17 4.15 13.42 14.62
CA PHE A 17 5.47 12.81 14.55
C PHE A 17 5.54 11.57 15.44
N ILE A 18 5.77 10.40 14.83
CA ILE A 18 5.95 9.13 15.53
C ILE A 18 7.32 8.59 15.15
N SER A 19 8.21 8.43 16.14
CA SER A 19 9.54 7.89 15.89
C SER A 19 10.02 6.95 16.98
N ARG A 20 10.68 5.85 16.58
CA ARG A 20 11.34 4.90 17.50
C ARG A 20 10.38 4.33 18.54
N VAL A 21 9.24 3.82 18.07
CA VAL A 21 8.15 3.28 18.90
C VAL A 21 7.86 1.83 18.53
N ASN A 22 7.62 1.00 19.53
CA ASN A 22 6.98 -0.29 19.39
C ASN A 22 5.55 -0.16 19.95
N ILE A 23 4.55 -0.52 19.15
CA ILE A 23 3.14 -0.44 19.53
C ILE A 23 2.53 -1.83 19.43
N GLU A 24 1.92 -2.32 20.50
CA GLU A 24 1.22 -3.61 20.43
C GLU A 24 -0.12 -3.46 19.70
N LEU A 25 -0.97 -2.53 20.16
CA LEU A 25 -2.28 -2.27 19.57
C LEU A 25 -2.44 -0.79 19.20
N CYS A 26 -2.74 -0.51 17.92
CA CYS A 26 -2.98 0.84 17.43
C CYS A 26 -4.34 0.95 16.73
N PHE A 27 -5.18 1.87 17.19
CA PHE A 27 -6.48 2.18 16.60
C PHE A 27 -6.56 3.66 16.24
N ILE A 28 -6.72 3.95 14.95
CA ILE A 28 -6.86 5.31 14.42
C ILE A 28 -8.18 5.39 13.66
N SER A 29 -9.09 6.26 14.12
CA SER A 29 -10.41 6.39 13.49
C SER A 29 -10.90 7.83 13.38
N ARG A 30 -11.44 8.22 12.21
CA ARG A 30 -12.01 9.56 11.99
C ARG A 30 -11.00 10.67 12.30
N VAL A 31 -9.86 10.62 11.64
CA VAL A 31 -8.75 11.55 11.87
C VAL A 31 -8.45 12.32 10.60
N ASN A 32 -8.24 13.63 10.71
CA ASN A 32 -7.65 14.43 9.65
C ASN A 32 -6.25 14.85 10.07
N ILE A 33 -5.25 14.61 9.21
CA ILE A 33 -3.86 14.98 9.47
C ILE A 33 -3.35 15.84 8.32
N GLU A 34 -2.79 17.01 8.63
CA GLU A 34 -2.13 17.80 7.59
C GLU A 34 -0.75 17.22 7.25
N LEU A 35 0.10 17.04 8.26
CA LEU A 35 1.45 16.52 8.08
C LEU A 35 1.74 15.38 9.04
N CYS A 36 2.11 14.21 8.50
CA CYS A 36 2.43 13.01 9.28
C CYS A 36 3.82 12.47 8.94
N PHE A 37 4.64 12.26 9.96
CA PHE A 37 5.94 11.58 9.86
C PHE A 37 5.97 10.36 10.77
N ILE A 38 6.21 9.19 10.17
CA ILE A 38 6.34 7.92 10.87
C ILE A 38 7.70 7.32 10.51
N SER A 39 8.53 7.08 11.52
CA SER A 39 9.89 6.56 11.33
C SER A 39 10.30 5.53 12.37
N SER A 40 10.87 4.40 11.94
CA SER A 40 11.38 3.38 12.87
C SER A 40 10.30 2.92 13.86
N VAL A 41 9.20 2.41 13.33
CA VAL A 41 8.05 1.97 14.13
C VAL A 41 7.80 0.48 13.89
N ASN A 42 7.60 -0.27 14.97
CA ASN A 42 7.09 -1.64 14.90
C ASN A 42 5.68 -1.65 15.46
N ILE A 43 4.72 -2.25 14.74
CA ILE A 43 3.34 -2.38 15.19
C ILE A 43 2.91 -3.83 15.09
N LYS A 44 2.38 -4.40 16.17
CA LYS A 44 1.80 -5.74 16.10
C LYS A 44 0.44 -5.71 15.41
N LEU A 45 -0.51 -4.92 15.93
CA LEU A 45 -1.83 -4.80 15.33
C LEU A 45 -2.21 -3.34 15.07
N CYS A 46 -2.59 -3.03 13.83
CA CYS A 46 -2.97 -1.68 13.43
C CYS A 46 -4.34 -1.67 12.72
N PHE A 47 -5.25 -0.84 13.22
CA PHE A 47 -6.54 -0.54 12.57
C PHE A 47 -6.63 0.94 12.24
N ILE A 48 -6.76 1.25 10.95
CA ILE A 48 -6.90 2.61 10.44
C ILE A 48 -8.22 2.71 9.69
N SER A 49 -9.08 3.64 10.10
CA SER A 49 -10.38 3.82 9.46
C SER A 49 -10.80 5.29 9.34
N SER A 50 -11.33 5.68 8.19
CA SER A 50 -11.86 7.04 7.97
C SER A 50 -10.81 8.11 8.25
N VAL A 51 -9.66 8.02 7.59
CA VAL A 51 -8.53 8.94 7.80
C VAL A 51 -8.27 9.73 6.53
N ASN A 52 -8.09 11.05 6.67
CA ASN A 52 -7.63 11.92 5.59
C ASN A 52 -6.24 12.45 5.94
N ILE A 53 -5.27 12.32 5.03
CA ILE A 53 -3.92 12.84 5.21
C ILE A 53 -3.52 13.69 4.02
N LYS A 54 -3.06 14.93 4.25
CA LYS A 54 -2.56 15.77 3.16
C LYS A 54 -1.15 15.34 2.75
N LEU A 55 -0.24 15.20 3.70
CA LEU A 55 1.13 14.77 3.44
C LEU A 55 1.59 13.74 4.47
N CYS A 56 2.09 12.59 4.00
CA CYS A 56 2.60 11.52 4.85
C CYS A 56 3.98 11.03 4.41
N PHE A 57 4.88 10.86 5.38
CA PHE A 57 6.17 10.21 5.20
C PHE A 57 6.26 9.00 6.14
N ILE A 58 6.44 7.81 5.57
CA ILE A 58 6.56 6.56 6.29
C ILE A 58 7.92 5.94 5.96
N SER A 59 8.72 5.66 6.98
CA SER A 59 10.03 5.07 6.81
C SER A 59 10.36 4.01 7.86
N ARG A 60 10.93 2.88 7.43
CA ARG A 60 11.41 1.82 8.35
C ARG A 60 10.30 1.36 9.30
N VAL A 61 9.21 0.88 8.73
CA VAL A 61 8.05 0.41 9.50
C VAL A 61 7.91 -1.09 9.32
N ASN A 62 7.72 -1.81 10.42
CA ASN A 62 7.34 -3.21 10.40
C ASN A 62 5.94 -3.35 11.02
N ILE A 63 5.04 -4.07 10.35
CA ILE A 63 3.69 -4.34 10.87
C ILE A 63 3.40 -5.83 10.75
N GLU A 64 2.96 -6.47 11.83
CA GLU A 64 2.49 -7.86 11.78
C GLU A 64 1.12 -7.91 11.09
N LEU A 65 0.11 -7.19 11.60
CA LEU A 65 -1.22 -7.16 10.99
C LEU A 65 -1.77 -5.73 10.84
N CYS A 66 -2.13 -5.34 9.60
CA CYS A 66 -2.82 -4.07 9.30
C CYS A 66 -4.18 -4.23 8.65
N PHE A 67 -5.14 -3.44 9.13
CA PHE A 67 -6.42 -3.17 8.47
C PHE A 67 -6.56 -1.69 8.17
N ILE A 68 -6.68 -1.35 6.90
CA ILE A 68 -6.81 0.02 6.42
C ILE A 68 -8.12 0.15 5.65
N SER A 69 -8.97 1.08 6.07
CA SER A 69 -10.26 1.30 5.42
C SER A 69 -10.63 2.77 5.30
N ARG A 70 -11.22 3.17 4.16
CA ARG A 70 -11.72 4.55 3.95
C ARG A 70 -10.65 5.60 4.22
N VAL A 71 -9.53 5.49 3.52
CA VAL A 71 -8.41 6.41 3.68
C VAL A 71 -8.25 7.25 2.42
N ASN A 72 -8.10 8.56 2.58
CA ASN A 72 -7.74 9.46 1.49
C ASN A 72 -6.38 10.08 1.79
N ILE A 73 -5.45 10.01 0.84
CA ILE A 73 -4.14 10.62 0.98
C ILE A 73 -3.84 11.47 -0.25
N LYS A 74 -3.45 12.72 -0.05
CA LYS A 74 -3.02 13.56 -1.16
C LYS A 74 -1.60 13.20 -1.61
N LEU A 75 -0.63 13.20 -0.71
CA LEU A 75 0.75 12.84 -1.02
C LEU A 75 1.33 11.90 0.02
N CYS A 76 1.87 10.76 -0.43
CA CYS A 76 2.62 9.86 0.45
C CYS A 76 3.97 9.42 -0.10
N PHE A 77 4.93 9.32 0.82
CA PHE A 77 6.24 8.73 0.60
C PHE A 77 6.42 7.57 1.56
N ILE A 78 6.61 6.36 1.02
CA ILE A 78 6.72 5.13 1.78
C ILE A 78 8.07 4.49 1.45
N SER A 79 8.86 4.21 2.48
CA SER A 79 10.18 3.61 2.32
C SER A 79 10.50 2.53 3.35
N ARG A 80 11.03 1.39 2.90
CA ARG A 80 11.50 0.30 3.76
C ARG A 80 10.39 -0.16 4.72
N VAL A 81 9.31 -0.68 4.15
CA VAL A 81 8.18 -1.19 4.92
C VAL A 81 8.13 -2.71 4.76
N ASN A 82 8.00 -3.42 5.88
CA ASN A 82 7.70 -4.85 5.89
C ASN A 82 6.35 -5.05 6.56
N ILE A 83 5.50 -5.87 5.97
CA ILE A 83 4.20 -6.22 6.52
C ILE A 83 3.99 -7.71 6.38
N GLU A 84 3.54 -8.39 7.44
CA GLU A 84 3.16 -9.80 7.32
C GLU A 84 1.78 -9.86 6.64
N LEU A 85 0.75 -9.32 7.27
CA LEU A 85 -0.62 -9.36 6.76
C LEU A 85 -1.19 -7.95 6.60
N CYS A 86 -1.69 -7.62 5.41
CA CYS A 86 -2.43 -6.36 5.21
C CYS A 86 -3.73 -6.48 4.45
N PHE A 87 -4.75 -5.80 4.96
CA PHE A 87 -6.07 -5.69 4.36
C PHE A 87 -6.37 -4.22 4.08
N ILE A 88 -6.50 -3.86 2.81
CA ILE A 88 -6.70 -2.48 2.35
C ILE A 88 -8.04 -2.40 1.61
N SER A 89 -8.89 -1.48 2.03
CA SER A 89 -10.19 -1.26 1.39
C SER A 89 -10.58 0.21 1.27
N ARG A 90 -11.17 0.60 0.13
CA ARG A 90 -11.70 1.97 -0.09
C ARG A 90 -10.63 3.03 0.17
N VAL A 91 -9.53 2.95 -0.56
CA VAL A 91 -8.42 3.91 -0.43
C VAL A 91 -8.32 4.75 -1.69
N ASN A 92 -8.19 6.06 -1.53
CA ASN A 92 -7.90 6.98 -2.63
C ASN A 92 -6.55 7.67 -2.36
N ILE A 93 -5.67 7.68 -3.36
CA ILE A 93 -4.39 8.37 -3.28
C ILE A 93 -4.17 9.21 -4.54
N GLU A 94 -3.85 10.49 -4.37
CA GLU A 94 -3.53 11.36 -5.52
C GLU A 94 -2.10 11.06 -6.00
N LEU A 95 -1.10 11.13 -5.11
CA LEU A 95 0.30 10.84 -5.47
C LEU A 95 1.00 9.97 -4.43
N CYS A 96 1.63 8.88 -4.88
CA CYS A 96 2.45 8.03 -4.02
C CYS A 96 3.82 7.68 -4.60
N PHE A 97 4.81 7.67 -3.70
CA PHE A 97 6.16 7.18 -3.95
C PHE A 97 6.46 6.04 -2.98
N ILE A 98 6.76 4.86 -3.51
CA ILE A 98 6.97 3.64 -2.75
C ILE A 98 8.34 3.06 -3.07
N SER A 99 9.14 2.80 -2.03
CA SER A 99 10.49 2.26 -2.17
C SER A 99 10.76 1.15 -1.17
N ARG A 100 11.01 -0.07 -1.67
CA ARG A 100 11.34 -1.26 -0.88
C ARG A 100 10.22 -1.61 0.09
N VAL A 101 9.20 -2.25 -0.45
CA VAL A 101 8.12 -2.84 0.33
C VAL A 101 8.19 -4.35 0.19
N ASN A 102 8.11 -5.05 1.32
CA ASN A 102 7.94 -6.50 1.36
C ASN A 102 6.63 -6.79 2.08
N ILE A 103 5.78 -7.63 1.49
CA ILE A 103 4.54 -8.07 2.12
C ILE A 103 4.40 -9.58 1.98
N GLU A 104 4.05 -10.29 3.04
CA GLU A 104 3.75 -11.72 2.93
C GLU A 104 2.37 -11.90 2.29
N LEU A 105 1.31 -11.41 2.92
CA LEU A 105 -0.05 -11.45 2.37
C LEU A 105 -0.66 -10.06 2.28
N CYS A 106 -1.18 -9.71 1.10
CA CYS A 106 -2.02 -8.52 0.96
C CYS A 106 -3.35 -8.78 0.25
N ILE A 107 -4.41 -8.18 0.80
CA ILE A 107 -5.73 -8.11 0.18
C ILE A 107 -6.08 -6.65 -0.05
N ILE A 108 -6.27 -6.29 -1.30
CA ILE A 108 -6.53 -4.92 -1.76
C ILE A 108 -7.87 -4.88 -2.46
N SER A 109 -8.75 -3.96 -2.02
CA SER A 109 -10.07 -3.79 -2.61
C SER A 109 -10.48 -2.33 -2.75
N ARG A 110 -11.10 -1.97 -3.88
CA ARG A 110 -11.66 -0.62 -4.11
C ARG A 110 -10.62 0.48 -3.87
N VAL A 111 -9.52 0.43 -4.63
CA VAL A 111 -8.45 1.42 -4.52
C VAL A 111 -8.41 2.26 -5.79
N ASN A 112 -8.30 3.57 -5.62
CA ASN A 112 -8.05 4.50 -6.72
C ASN A 112 -6.72 5.21 -6.48
N ILE A 113 -5.84 5.23 -7.48
CA ILE A 113 -4.58 5.97 -7.43
C ILE A 113 -4.46 6.81 -8.70
N GLU A 114 -4.19 8.10 -8.55
CA GLU A 114 -3.92 8.94 -9.73
C GLU A 114 -2.48 8.72 -10.22
N LEU A 115 -1.46 8.87 -9.37
CA LEU A 115 -0.07 8.66 -9.77
C LEU A 115 0.72 7.82 -8.77
N CYS A 116 1.30 6.72 -9.23
CA CYS A 116 2.21 5.88 -8.45
C CYS A 116 3.62 5.76 -9.05
N PHE A 117 4.62 5.91 -8.19
CA PHE A 117 6.00 5.53 -8.47
C PHE A 117 6.46 4.45 -7.49
N ILE A 118 6.82 3.29 -8.01
CA ILE A 118 7.20 2.11 -7.23
C ILE A 118 8.59 1.66 -7.65
N SER A 119 9.56 1.73 -6.74
CA SER A 119 10.93 1.29 -7.05
C SER A 119 11.08 -0.22 -6.97
N ARG A 120 10.66 -0.81 -5.85
CA ARG A 120 10.84 -2.23 -5.52
C ARG A 120 9.73 -2.70 -4.60
N VAL A 121 9.04 -3.76 -5.01
CA VAL A 121 8.03 -4.47 -4.23
C VAL A 121 8.30 -5.97 -4.33
N ASN A 122 8.21 -6.66 -3.20
CA ASN A 122 8.15 -8.11 -3.11
C ASN A 122 6.87 -8.50 -2.38
N ILE A 123 6.08 -9.41 -2.95
CA ILE A 123 4.87 -9.92 -2.30
C ILE A 123 4.81 -11.44 -2.44
N GLU A 124 4.53 -12.17 -1.36
CA GLU A 124 4.32 -13.62 -1.48
C GLU A 124 2.94 -13.89 -2.06
N LEU A 125 1.87 -13.45 -1.41
CA LEU A 125 0.49 -13.64 -1.85
C LEU A 125 -0.26 -12.32 -1.94
N CYS A 126 -0.87 -12.04 -3.10
CA CYS A 126 -1.77 -10.89 -3.25
C CYS A 126 -3.13 -11.20 -3.87
N PHE A 127 -4.16 -10.58 -3.31
CA PHE A 127 -5.50 -10.53 -3.88
C PHE A 127 -5.86 -9.07 -4.17
N ILE A 128 -6.12 -8.76 -5.43
CA ILE A 128 -6.40 -7.40 -5.89
C ILE A 128 -7.77 -7.38 -6.55
N SER A 129 -8.64 -6.50 -6.06
CA SER A 129 -10.00 -6.35 -6.59
C SER A 129 -10.42 -4.89 -6.75
N ARG A 130 -11.05 -4.55 -7.88
CA ARG A 130 -11.64 -3.21 -8.12
C ARG A 130 -10.60 -2.09 -7.90
N VAL A 131 -9.51 -2.15 -8.63
CA VAL A 131 -8.45 -1.13 -8.55
C VAL A 131 -8.45 -0.30 -9.82
N ASN A 132 -8.41 1.02 -9.68
CA ASN A 132 -8.21 1.94 -10.80
C ASN A 132 -6.92 2.72 -10.57
N ILE A 133 -6.05 2.76 -11.58
CA ILE A 133 -4.82 3.54 -11.54
C ILE A 133 -4.74 4.38 -12.81
N LYS A 134 -4.51 5.69 -12.67
CA LYS A 134 -4.34 6.54 -13.86
C LYS A 134 -2.93 6.34 -14.44
N LEU A 135 -1.90 6.59 -13.64
CA LEU A 135 -0.52 6.47 -14.09
C LEU A 135 0.33 5.71 -13.08
N CYS A 136 1.05 4.68 -13.53
CA CYS A 136 2.02 3.97 -12.70
C CYS A 136 3.36 3.76 -13.36
N PHE A 137 4.42 3.97 -12.57
CA PHE A 137 5.79 3.65 -12.93
C PHE A 137 6.35 2.66 -11.92
N ILE A 138 6.77 1.51 -12.39
CA ILE A 138 7.25 0.40 -11.58
C ILE A 138 8.63 -0.02 -12.06
N SER A 139 9.65 0.06 -11.21
CA SER A 139 10.99 -0.41 -11.61
C SER A 139 11.12 -1.93 -11.46
N ARG A 140 10.68 -2.51 -10.33
CA ARG A 140 10.74 -3.95 -10.09
C ARG A 140 9.60 -4.42 -9.18
N VAL A 141 8.94 -5.48 -9.61
CA VAL A 141 7.96 -6.23 -8.83
C VAL A 141 8.30 -7.71 -8.92
N ASN A 142 8.32 -8.36 -7.76
CA ASN A 142 8.33 -9.80 -7.64
C ASN A 142 7.08 -10.21 -6.87
N ILE A 143 6.31 -11.17 -7.39
CA ILE A 143 5.15 -11.73 -6.71
C ILE A 143 5.18 -13.26 -6.85
N GLU A 144 4.95 -14.01 -5.79
CA GLU A 144 4.82 -15.47 -5.90
C GLU A 144 3.44 -15.81 -6.48
N LEU A 145 2.37 -15.46 -5.76
CA LEU A 145 1.00 -15.76 -6.13
C LEU A 145 0.17 -14.48 -6.22
N CYS A 146 -0.55 -14.27 -7.33
CA CYS A 146 -1.47 -13.15 -7.46
C CYS A 146 -2.82 -13.51 -8.06
N PHE A 147 -3.88 -12.95 -7.46
CA PHE A 147 -5.26 -13.07 -7.91
C PHE A 147 -5.80 -11.67 -8.20
N ILE A 148 -6.12 -11.38 -9.46
CA ILE A 148 -6.46 -10.05 -9.93
C ILE A 148 -7.86 -10.04 -10.55
N SER A 149 -8.71 -9.15 -10.06
CA SER A 149 -10.07 -8.97 -10.56
C SER A 149 -10.47 -7.50 -10.68
N ARG A 150 -11.01 -7.13 -11.84
CA ARG A 150 -11.53 -5.77 -12.10
C ARG A 150 -10.48 -4.69 -11.84
N VAL A 151 -9.38 -4.74 -12.57
CA VAL A 151 -8.35 -3.70 -12.53
C VAL A 151 -8.41 -2.88 -13.82
N ASN A 152 -8.41 -1.56 -13.69
CA ASN A 152 -8.27 -0.64 -14.81
C ASN A 152 -7.00 0.20 -14.62
N ILE A 153 -6.17 0.29 -15.64
CA ILE A 153 -4.98 1.15 -15.65
C ILE A 153 -4.97 1.96 -16.94
N GLU A 154 -4.86 3.30 -16.87
CA GLU A 154 -4.76 4.12 -18.08
C GLU A 154 -3.35 3.98 -18.68
N LEU A 155 -2.30 4.28 -17.91
CA LEU A 155 -0.91 4.18 -18.38
C LEU A 155 0.00 3.49 -17.37
N CYS A 156 0.75 2.49 -17.81
CA CYS A 156 1.70 1.75 -16.98
C CYS A 156 3.07 1.60 -17.65
N PHE A 157 4.12 1.90 -16.90
CA PHE A 157 5.51 1.61 -17.28
C PHE A 157 6.13 0.69 -16.25
N ILE A 158 6.62 -0.47 -16.70
CA ILE A 158 7.25 -1.45 -15.82
C ILE A 158 8.61 -1.88 -16.36
N SER A 159 9.67 -1.70 -15.58
CA SER A 159 11.00 -2.13 -16.05
C SER A 159 11.19 -3.65 -15.89
N ARG A 160 10.75 -4.25 -14.78
CA ARG A 160 10.84 -5.70 -14.53
C ARG A 160 9.68 -6.21 -13.70
N VAL A 161 9.07 -7.31 -14.14
CA VAL A 161 8.07 -8.07 -13.39
C VAL A 161 8.46 -9.54 -13.39
N ASN A 162 8.46 -10.15 -12.22
CA ASN A 162 8.53 -11.60 -12.04
C ASN A 162 7.28 -12.03 -11.27
N ILE A 163 6.52 -12.98 -11.81
CA ILE A 163 5.35 -13.59 -11.16
C ILE A 163 5.44 -15.11 -11.31
N GLU A 164 5.32 -15.88 -10.24
CA GLU A 164 5.25 -17.35 -10.39
C GLU A 164 3.87 -17.77 -10.90
N LEU A 165 2.80 -17.39 -10.20
CA LEU A 165 1.44 -17.71 -10.60
C LEU A 165 0.53 -16.48 -10.60
N CYS A 166 -0.20 -16.27 -11.70
CA CYS A 166 -1.30 -15.31 -11.78
C CYS A 166 -2.64 -15.93 -12.15
N ILE A 167 -3.70 -15.49 -11.47
CA ILE A 167 -5.08 -15.67 -11.92
C ILE A 167 -5.69 -14.30 -12.15
N ILE A 168 -6.11 -14.05 -13.38
CA ILE A 168 -6.65 -12.79 -13.87
C ILE A 168 -8.08 -13.06 -14.33
N SER A 169 -8.96 -12.05 -14.31
CA SER A 169 -10.35 -12.22 -14.79
C SER A 169 -10.87 -11.01 -15.57
N ARG A 170 -10.65 -9.80 -15.06
CA ARG A 170 -11.05 -8.55 -15.72
C ARG A 170 -9.98 -7.49 -15.52
N VAL A 171 -9.11 -7.34 -16.50
CA VAL A 171 -8.06 -6.32 -16.50
C VAL A 171 -8.18 -5.51 -17.79
N ASN A 172 -8.27 -4.20 -17.65
CA ASN A 172 -8.20 -3.27 -18.76
C ASN A 172 -6.98 -2.37 -18.56
N ILE A 173 -6.08 -2.33 -19.55
CA ILE A 173 -4.92 -1.44 -19.55
C ILE A 173 -4.90 -0.73 -20.89
N GLU A 174 -4.99 0.60 -20.90
CA GLU A 174 -5.02 1.34 -22.18
C GLU A 174 -3.64 1.38 -22.84
N LEU A 175 -2.60 1.71 -22.07
CA LEU A 175 -1.21 1.72 -22.53
C LEU A 175 -0.30 1.06 -21.49
N CYS A 176 0.49 0.09 -21.95
CA CYS A 176 1.43 -0.65 -21.11
C CYS A 176 2.79 -0.82 -21.79
N PHE A 177 3.85 -0.38 -21.10
CA PHE A 177 5.23 -0.58 -21.52
C PHE A 177 5.93 -1.46 -20.50
N ILE A 178 6.37 -2.66 -20.91
CA ILE A 178 7.11 -3.55 -20.02
C ILE A 178 8.45 -3.96 -20.66
N SER A 179 9.56 -3.72 -19.96
CA SER A 179 10.90 -4.02 -20.50
C SER A 179 11.31 -5.48 -20.30
N ARG A 180 10.97 -6.09 -19.16
CA ARG A 180 11.23 -7.51 -18.87
C ARG A 180 10.09 -8.11 -18.08
N VAL A 181 9.61 -9.27 -18.52
CA VAL A 181 8.54 -10.04 -17.89
C VAL A 181 9.02 -11.47 -17.75
N ASN A 182 8.89 -12.04 -16.56
CA ASN A 182 8.91 -13.47 -16.33
C ASN A 182 7.61 -13.87 -15.61
N ILE A 183 6.81 -14.72 -16.24
CA ILE A 183 5.58 -15.28 -15.66
C ILE A 183 5.63 -16.78 -15.88
N GLU A 184 5.63 -17.57 -14.81
CA GLU A 184 5.70 -19.04 -14.97
C GLU A 184 4.34 -19.62 -15.37
N LEU A 185 3.26 -19.22 -14.70
CA LEU A 185 1.91 -19.68 -15.00
C LEU A 185 0.90 -18.54 -14.87
N CYS A 186 0.02 -18.40 -15.88
CA CYS A 186 -1.08 -17.44 -15.82
C CYS A 186 -2.40 -18.03 -16.32
N PHE A 187 -3.45 -17.84 -15.54
CA PHE A 187 -4.84 -18.14 -15.87
C PHE A 187 -5.62 -16.84 -16.08
N ILE A 188 -6.49 -16.80 -17.08
CA ILE A 188 -7.31 -15.63 -17.46
C ILE A 188 -8.79 -16.04 -17.51
#